data_AF-A0A814AXA4-F1
#
_entry.id   AF-A0A814AXA4-F1
#
_cell.length_a   1.000
_cell.length_b   1.000
_cell.length_c   1.000
_cell.angle_alpha   90.00
_cell.angle_beta   90.00
_cell.angle_gamma   90.00
#
_symmetry.space_group_name_H-M   'P 1'
#
loop_
_entity.id
_entity.type
_entity.pdbx_description
1 polymer ?
#
loop_
_entity_poly.entity_id
_entity_poly.type
_entity_poly.pdbx_seq_one_letter_code
_entity_poly.pdbx_strand_id
1 'polypeptide(L)'
;MGHTQQTACKSIGDRTTRRTAAYQAYALQRQAEAQEQGREELTEDELAAAAPVDVIYDVSYESSFYAHYFTAQATTTDMLIPLFGVATTINPLENGDQNVEHWLSVNLNSRFDGPGIRSNNVRLELVITLDVSGSMSGRFEGEPGKTKIQIAQQSLLTLLKQLSPDDALGIVLFNSTATVLHPIEKVSSINKEQLKEDILKLRASGGTNITKAVK
;
A
#
# COMPACT_ATOMS: atom_id res chain seq x y z
N MET A 1 -50.15 8.83 12.58
CA MET A 1 -49.96 7.48 13.15
C MET A 1 -49.70 6.53 12.00
N GLY A 2 -48.58 5.79 12.05
CA GLY A 2 -48.23 4.79 11.03
C GLY A 2 -46.72 4.69 10.81
N HIS A 3 -45.95 4.39 11.86
CA HIS A 3 -44.55 3.97 11.70
C HIS A 3 -44.54 2.50 11.27
N THR A 4 -44.17 2.24 10.02
CA THR A 4 -43.93 0.88 9.54
C THR A 4 -42.54 0.45 10.00
N GLN A 5 -42.47 -0.30 11.10
CA GLN A 5 -41.26 -0.99 11.52
C GLN A 5 -40.95 -2.12 10.54
N GLN A 6 -39.92 -1.96 9.70
CA GLN A 6 -39.29 -3.09 9.04
C GLN A 6 -38.55 -3.90 10.10
N THR A 7 -39.06 -5.09 10.38
CA THR A 7 -38.44 -6.05 11.29
C THR A 7 -37.25 -6.67 10.58
N ALA A 8 -36.03 -6.24 10.94
CA ALA A 8 -34.82 -6.94 10.56
C ALA A 8 -34.86 -8.35 11.19
N CYS A 9 -34.96 -9.38 10.34
CA CYS A 9 -34.80 -10.77 10.78
C CYS A 9 -33.40 -10.92 11.38
N LYS A 10 -33.35 -11.05 12.71
CA LYS A 10 -32.16 -11.40 13.46
C LYS A 10 -31.81 -12.85 13.12
N SER A 11 -30.92 -13.04 12.14
CA SER A 11 -30.33 -14.33 11.80
C SER A 11 -29.60 -14.87 13.03
N ILE A 12 -30.22 -15.86 13.67
CA ILE A 12 -29.65 -16.63 14.78
C ILE A 12 -28.36 -17.27 14.27
N GLY A 13 -27.26 -16.93 14.92
CA GLY A 13 -25.93 -17.40 14.58
C GLY A 13 -25.81 -18.90 14.78
N ASP A 14 -25.84 -19.64 13.68
CA ASP A 14 -25.18 -20.92 13.58
C ASP A 14 -23.82 -20.67 12.90
N ARG A 15 -22.72 -21.12 13.52
CA ARG A 15 -21.34 -20.90 13.04
C ARG A 15 -20.98 -21.89 11.92
N THR A 16 -21.91 -22.15 11.02
CA THR A 16 -21.62 -22.82 9.76
C THR A 16 -21.39 -21.73 8.71
N THR A 17 -20.17 -21.65 8.19
CA THR A 17 -19.80 -20.75 7.08
C THR A 17 -20.70 -21.09 5.89
N ARG A 18 -21.82 -20.38 5.73
CA ARG A 18 -22.65 -20.49 4.53
C ARG A 18 -21.85 -19.93 3.37
N ARG A 19 -21.26 -20.82 2.59
CA ARG A 19 -20.57 -20.49 1.35
C ARG A 19 -21.58 -19.89 0.37
N THR A 20 -21.19 -18.79 -0.26
CA THR A 20 -22.01 -18.05 -1.22
C THR A 20 -22.31 -18.91 -2.45
N ALA A 21 -23.40 -18.62 -3.17
CA ALA A 21 -23.76 -19.34 -4.39
C ALA A 21 -22.65 -19.32 -5.46
N ALA A 22 -21.86 -18.24 -5.51
CA ALA A 22 -20.70 -18.11 -6.39
C ALA A 22 -19.61 -19.15 -6.08
N TYR A 23 -19.29 -19.36 -4.81
CA TYR A 23 -18.34 -20.39 -4.38
C TYR A 23 -18.85 -21.80 -4.73
N GLN A 24 -20.15 -22.06 -4.53
CA GLN A 24 -20.74 -23.37 -4.83
C GLN A 24 -20.68 -23.69 -6.33
N ALA A 25 -20.97 -22.72 -7.19
CA ALA A 25 -20.86 -22.86 -8.64
C ALA A 25 -19.41 -23.07 -9.08
N TYR A 26 -18.46 -22.31 -8.52
CA TYR A 26 -17.03 -22.46 -8.76
C TYR A 26 -16.52 -23.86 -8.36
N ALA A 27 -16.88 -24.33 -7.17
CA ALA A 27 -16.48 -25.63 -6.66
C ALA A 27 -16.99 -26.78 -7.55
N LEU A 28 -18.26 -26.72 -7.96
CA LEU A 28 -18.85 -27.69 -8.88
C LEU A 28 -18.13 -27.72 -10.23
N GLN A 29 -17.81 -26.56 -10.79
CA GLN A 29 -17.08 -26.48 -12.06
C GLN A 29 -15.69 -27.10 -11.96
N ARG A 30 -14.94 -26.79 -10.90
CA ARG A 30 -13.58 -27.31 -10.69
C ARG A 30 -13.55 -28.82 -10.43
N GLN A 31 -14.56 -29.34 -9.73
CA GLN A 31 -14.71 -30.78 -9.53
C GLN A 31 -15.04 -31.50 -10.85
N ALA A 32 -15.92 -30.93 -11.68
CA ALA A 32 -16.23 -31.49 -13.00
C ALA A 32 -14.99 -31.52 -13.92
N GLU A 33 -14.21 -30.44 -13.96
CA GLU A 33 -12.96 -30.37 -14.73
C GLU A 33 -11.92 -31.40 -14.26
N ALA A 34 -11.81 -31.63 -12.95
CA ALA A 34 -10.91 -32.64 -12.39
C ALA A 34 -11.33 -34.07 -12.79
N GLN A 35 -12.64 -34.36 -12.76
CA GLN A 35 -13.21 -35.63 -13.17
C GLN A 35 -13.01 -35.91 -14.67
N GLU A 36 -13.22 -34.91 -15.53
CA GLU A 36 -12.97 -35.03 -16.98
C GLU A 36 -11.49 -35.31 -17.31
N GLN A 37 -10.58 -34.80 -16.49
CA GLN A 37 -9.13 -35.00 -16.63
C GLN A 37 -8.62 -36.28 -15.93
N GLY A 38 -9.51 -37.08 -15.34
CA GLY A 38 -9.14 -38.29 -14.60
C GLY A 38 -8.27 -38.04 -13.37
N ARG A 39 -8.34 -36.84 -12.79
CA ARG A 39 -7.64 -36.46 -11.56
C ARG A 39 -8.50 -36.78 -10.33
N GLU A 40 -7.85 -36.95 -9.18
CA GLU A 40 -8.55 -37.10 -7.91
C GLU A 40 -9.38 -35.85 -7.57
N GLU A 41 -10.45 -36.04 -6.80
CA GLU A 41 -11.31 -34.95 -6.36
C GLU A 41 -10.51 -33.92 -5.55
N LEU A 42 -10.64 -32.65 -5.94
CA LEU A 42 -9.99 -31.54 -5.25
C LEU A 42 -10.50 -31.42 -3.82
N THR A 43 -9.56 -31.29 -2.88
CA THR A 43 -9.90 -31.10 -1.47
C THR A 43 -10.53 -29.74 -1.21
N GLU A 44 -11.26 -29.64 -0.11
CA GLU A 44 -11.97 -28.41 0.25
C GLU A 44 -11.03 -27.22 0.49
N ASP A 45 -9.82 -27.49 0.97
CA ASP A 45 -8.77 -26.49 1.19
C ASP A 45 -8.17 -26.00 -0.14
N GLU A 46 -7.98 -26.88 -1.13
CA GLU A 46 -7.51 -26.51 -2.47
C GLU A 46 -8.56 -25.67 -3.22
N LEU A 47 -9.84 -26.03 -3.10
CA LEU A 47 -10.93 -25.26 -3.67
C LEU A 47 -11.07 -23.89 -2.99
N ALA A 48 -10.89 -23.81 -1.67
CA ALA A 48 -10.91 -22.55 -0.94
C ALA A 48 -9.71 -21.64 -1.27
N ALA A 49 -8.52 -22.21 -1.46
CA ALA A 49 -7.32 -21.45 -1.81
C ALA A 49 -7.38 -20.84 -3.22
N ALA A 50 -8.04 -21.53 -4.15
CA ALA A 50 -8.18 -21.07 -5.54
C ALA A 50 -9.52 -20.35 -5.82
N ALA A 51 -10.43 -20.30 -4.85
CA ALA A 51 -11.74 -19.70 -5.05
C ALA A 51 -11.65 -18.20 -5.35
N PRO A 52 -12.49 -17.70 -6.27
CA PRO A 52 -12.64 -16.27 -6.45
C PRO A 52 -13.13 -15.66 -5.12
N VAL A 53 -12.45 -14.61 -4.67
CA VAL A 53 -12.87 -13.96 -3.43
C VAL A 53 -14.13 -13.16 -3.70
N ASP A 54 -15.18 -13.44 -2.93
CA ASP A 54 -16.41 -12.66 -2.97
C ASP A 54 -16.12 -11.24 -2.49
N VAL A 55 -16.27 -10.27 -3.38
CA VAL A 55 -16.14 -8.86 -3.04
C VAL A 55 -17.52 -8.23 -3.01
N ILE A 56 -17.93 -7.80 -1.81
CA ILE A 56 -19.19 -7.07 -1.59
C ILE A 56 -18.83 -5.59 -1.45
N TYR A 57 -19.36 -4.73 -2.32
CA TYR A 57 -19.16 -3.28 -2.25
C TYR A 57 -20.47 -2.51 -2.43
N ASP A 58 -20.55 -1.33 -1.81
CA ASP A 58 -21.62 -0.37 -2.00
C ASP A 58 -21.46 0.34 -3.36
N VAL A 59 -22.53 0.91 -3.92
CA VAL A 59 -22.65 1.41 -5.31
C VAL A 59 -21.79 2.67 -5.58
N SER A 60 -21.02 3.15 -4.60
CA SER A 60 -20.12 4.29 -4.83
C SER A 60 -18.91 3.91 -5.71
N TYR A 61 -18.45 4.85 -6.53
CA TYR A 61 -17.29 4.68 -7.41
C TYR A 61 -16.03 4.32 -6.63
N GLU A 62 -15.84 4.93 -5.45
CA GLU A 62 -14.68 4.70 -4.60
C GLU A 62 -14.72 3.29 -4.01
N SER A 63 -15.86 2.84 -3.49
CA SER A 63 -15.99 1.48 -2.94
C SER A 63 -15.89 0.41 -4.01
N SER A 64 -16.40 0.63 -5.21
CA SER A 64 -16.28 -0.32 -6.33
C SER A 64 -14.86 -0.39 -6.87
N PHE A 65 -14.16 0.73 -7.08
CA PHE A 65 -12.79 0.69 -7.61
C PHE A 65 -11.80 0.05 -6.63
N TYR A 66 -11.86 0.41 -5.33
CA TYR A 66 -10.95 -0.16 -4.31
C TYR A 66 -11.33 -1.59 -3.86
N ALA A 67 -12.52 -2.06 -4.21
CA ALA A 67 -12.94 -3.44 -4.00
C ALA A 67 -12.21 -4.43 -4.92
N HIS A 68 -11.76 -3.97 -6.11
CA HIS A 68 -11.03 -4.81 -7.04
C HIS A 68 -9.56 -4.86 -6.62
N TYR A 69 -9.20 -5.88 -5.86
CA TYR A 69 -7.80 -6.24 -5.67
C TYR A 69 -7.46 -7.41 -6.58
N PHE A 70 -6.40 -7.27 -7.35
CA PHE A 70 -5.85 -8.39 -8.08
C PHE A 70 -5.05 -9.24 -7.11
N THR A 71 -5.36 -10.54 -7.06
CA THR A 71 -4.63 -11.48 -6.23
C THR A 71 -3.23 -11.65 -6.83
N ALA A 72 -2.19 -11.16 -6.13
CA ALA A 72 -0.80 -11.40 -6.52
C ALA A 72 -0.44 -12.87 -6.22
N GLN A 73 -0.76 -13.77 -7.16
CA GLN A 73 -0.79 -15.22 -6.91
C GLN A 73 0.55 -15.96 -7.08
N ALA A 74 1.63 -15.31 -7.52
CA ALA A 74 2.91 -15.98 -7.70
C ALA A 74 3.99 -15.42 -6.78
N THR A 75 4.49 -16.27 -5.87
CA THR A 75 5.82 -16.10 -5.28
C THR A 75 6.84 -16.26 -6.40
N THR A 76 7.61 -15.21 -6.67
CA THR A 76 8.66 -15.23 -7.69
C THR A 76 10.04 -15.25 -7.04
N THR A 77 11.04 -15.78 -7.76
CA THR A 77 12.46 -15.68 -7.35
C THR A 77 13.18 -14.52 -8.01
N ASP A 78 12.56 -13.90 -9.02
CA ASP A 78 13.12 -12.79 -9.76
C ASP A 78 12.96 -11.45 -9.01
N MET A 79 13.82 -10.48 -9.33
CA MET A 79 13.80 -9.15 -8.71
C MET A 79 12.48 -8.42 -9.00
N LEU A 80 11.97 -8.55 -10.21
CA LEU A 80 10.73 -7.93 -10.66
C LEU A 80 10.18 -8.72 -11.86
N ILE A 81 8.92 -9.13 -11.81
CA ILE A 81 8.19 -9.73 -12.93
C ILE A 81 6.85 -9.00 -13.10
N PRO A 82 6.58 -8.44 -14.29
CA PRO A 82 5.24 -7.99 -14.63
C PRO A 82 4.34 -9.20 -14.93
N LEU A 83 3.21 -9.29 -14.24
CA LEU A 83 2.14 -10.25 -14.52
C LEU A 83 0.93 -9.52 -15.07
N PHE A 84 0.38 -10.04 -16.15
CA PHE A 84 -0.75 -9.43 -16.85
C PHE A 84 -2.00 -10.28 -16.66
N GLY A 85 -3.11 -9.64 -16.33
CA GLY A 85 -4.43 -10.25 -16.34
C GLY A 85 -5.34 -9.46 -17.26
N VAL A 86 -6.24 -10.16 -17.96
CA VAL A 86 -7.22 -9.51 -18.84
C VAL A 86 -8.60 -9.96 -18.39
N ALA A 87 -9.52 -9.01 -18.27
CA ALA A 87 -10.93 -9.29 -18.03
C ALA A 87 -11.76 -8.51 -19.03
N THR A 88 -12.94 -9.05 -19.33
CA THR A 88 -13.88 -8.43 -20.26
C THR A 88 -15.25 -8.46 -19.61
N THR A 89 -15.87 -7.30 -19.47
CA THR A 89 -17.17 -7.14 -18.82
C THR A 89 -18.15 -6.45 -19.75
N ILE A 90 -19.43 -6.70 -19.56
CA ILE A 90 -20.49 -5.97 -20.26
C ILE A 90 -20.85 -4.78 -19.36
N ASN A 91 -20.86 -3.56 -19.90
CA ASN A 91 -21.25 -2.38 -19.13
C ASN A 91 -22.76 -2.49 -18.79
N PRO A 92 -23.15 -2.56 -17.51
CA PRO A 92 -24.54 -2.76 -17.13
C PRO A 92 -25.41 -1.49 -17.21
N LEU A 93 -24.79 -0.32 -17.44
CA LEU A 93 -25.48 0.98 -17.49
C LEU A 93 -25.87 1.40 -18.91
N GLU A 94 -25.28 0.78 -19.93
CA GLU A 94 -25.57 1.09 -21.33
C GLU A 94 -26.33 -0.06 -21.99
N ASN A 95 -27.57 0.22 -22.43
CA ASN A 95 -28.42 -0.78 -23.07
C ASN A 95 -27.94 -1.06 -24.51
N GLY A 96 -27.10 -2.08 -24.70
CA GLY A 96 -26.76 -2.62 -26.02
C GLY A 96 -25.71 -3.74 -25.99
N ASP A 97 -25.92 -4.78 -26.79
CA ASP A 97 -25.04 -5.97 -26.94
C ASP A 97 -23.62 -5.68 -27.46
N GLN A 98 -23.23 -4.41 -27.62
CA GLN A 98 -21.94 -4.00 -28.21
C GLN A 98 -21.02 -3.23 -27.26
N ASN A 99 -21.40 -3.01 -26.01
CA ASN A 99 -20.63 -2.18 -25.09
C ASN A 99 -19.84 -3.05 -24.10
N VAL A 100 -18.79 -3.66 -24.67
CA VAL A 100 -17.84 -4.52 -23.96
C VAL A 100 -16.69 -3.66 -23.43
N GLU A 101 -16.44 -3.74 -22.12
CA GLU A 101 -15.30 -3.10 -21.47
C GLU A 101 -14.16 -4.11 -21.33
N HIS A 102 -12.95 -3.69 -21.70
CA HIS A 102 -11.74 -4.48 -21.54
C HIS A 102 -10.89 -3.92 -20.41
N TRP A 103 -10.49 -4.81 -19.50
CA TRP A 103 -9.68 -4.52 -18.35
C TRP A 103 -8.33 -5.18 -18.50
N LEU A 104 -7.26 -4.42 -18.27
CA LEU A 104 -5.90 -4.93 -18.16
C LEU A 104 -5.42 -4.71 -16.72
N SER A 105 -5.07 -5.79 -16.04
CA SER A 105 -4.34 -5.72 -14.79
C SER A 105 -2.86 -5.93 -15.07
N VAL A 106 -2.04 -5.09 -14.43
CA VAL A 106 -0.58 -5.22 -14.44
C VAL A 106 -0.14 -5.31 -12.99
N ASN A 107 0.39 -6.45 -12.60
CA ASN A 107 0.95 -6.68 -11.27
C ASN A 107 2.47 -6.72 -11.40
N LEU A 108 3.18 -6.09 -10.47
CA LEU A 108 4.63 -6.08 -10.44
C LEU A 108 5.08 -6.92 -9.25
N ASN A 109 5.30 -8.21 -9.50
CA ASN A 109 5.69 -9.14 -8.45
C ASN A 109 7.20 -9.12 -8.26
N SER A 110 7.67 -9.30 -7.04
CA SER A 110 9.08 -9.37 -6.69
C SER A 110 9.33 -10.54 -5.75
N ARG A 111 10.55 -11.08 -5.76
CA ARG A 111 11.03 -12.00 -4.71
C ARG A 111 11.00 -11.40 -3.31
N PHE A 112 10.78 -10.08 -3.21
CA PHE A 112 10.63 -9.36 -1.97
C PHE A 112 9.18 -9.18 -1.51
N ASP A 113 8.18 -9.67 -2.26
CA ASP A 113 6.78 -9.57 -1.86
C ASP A 113 6.48 -10.31 -0.54
N GLY A 114 5.41 -9.91 0.13
CA GLY A 114 5.06 -10.42 1.47
C GLY A 114 6.12 -10.04 2.52
N PRO A 115 6.69 -11.01 3.27
CA PRO A 115 7.73 -10.71 4.25
C PRO A 115 9.09 -10.35 3.61
N GLY A 116 9.26 -10.55 2.30
CA GLY A 116 10.56 -10.54 1.63
C GLY A 116 11.33 -9.21 1.70
N ILE A 117 10.67 -8.05 1.67
CA ILE A 117 11.32 -6.73 1.86
C ILE A 117 11.97 -6.65 3.25
N ARG A 118 11.29 -7.15 4.28
CA ARG A 118 11.81 -7.13 5.66
C ARG A 118 12.97 -8.11 5.86
N SER A 119 12.96 -9.23 5.14
CA SER A 119 13.95 -10.30 5.31
C SER A 119 15.20 -10.15 4.46
N ASN A 120 15.14 -9.42 3.34
CA ASN A 120 16.24 -9.40 2.35
C ASN A 120 17.06 -8.10 2.32
N ASN A 121 16.86 -7.17 3.26
CA ASN A 121 17.62 -5.91 3.39
C ASN A 121 17.93 -5.26 2.04
N VAL A 122 16.89 -4.98 1.26
CA VAL A 122 17.04 -4.35 -0.05
C VAL A 122 17.69 -2.98 0.13
N ARG A 123 18.78 -2.73 -0.59
CA ARG A 123 19.51 -1.46 -0.54
C ARG A 123 18.57 -0.30 -0.87
N LEU A 124 18.47 0.65 0.05
CA LEU A 124 17.66 1.86 -0.09
C LEU A 124 18.55 3.07 -0.41
N GLU A 125 18.16 3.85 -1.42
CA GLU A 125 18.70 5.19 -1.65
C GLU A 125 17.60 6.21 -1.29
N LEU A 126 17.75 6.87 -0.14
CA LEU A 126 16.74 7.74 0.43
C LEU A 126 17.19 9.21 0.38
N VAL A 127 16.36 10.06 -0.22
CA VAL A 127 16.53 11.52 -0.15
C VAL A 127 15.37 12.10 0.65
N ILE A 128 15.70 12.81 1.74
CA ILE A 128 14.71 13.47 2.58
C ILE A 128 14.72 14.96 2.30
N THR A 129 13.57 15.50 1.94
CA THR A 129 13.37 16.93 1.74
C THR A 129 12.57 17.48 2.92
N LEU A 130 13.20 18.28 3.78
CA LEU A 130 12.64 18.77 5.03
C LEU A 130 12.26 20.26 4.95
N ASP A 131 11.01 20.57 5.27
CA ASP A 131 10.57 21.96 5.45
C ASP A 131 11.18 22.54 6.74
N VAL A 132 11.85 23.68 6.60
CA VAL A 132 12.38 24.49 7.71
C VAL A 132 11.80 25.90 7.71
N SER A 133 10.62 26.10 7.12
CA SER A 133 9.89 27.35 7.11
C SER A 133 9.51 27.83 8.52
N GLY A 134 9.20 29.12 8.67
CA GLY A 134 8.81 29.70 9.96
C GLY A 134 7.64 28.99 10.64
N SER A 135 6.72 28.39 9.88
CA SER A 135 5.57 27.63 10.41
C SER A 135 6.00 26.39 11.22
N MET A 136 7.19 25.86 10.96
CA MET A 136 7.77 24.71 11.66
C MET A 136 8.21 25.05 13.09
N SER A 137 8.28 26.34 13.45
CA SER A 137 8.47 26.78 14.84
C SER A 137 7.21 26.60 15.69
N GLY A 138 6.04 26.45 15.05
CA GLY A 138 4.77 26.20 15.73
C GLY A 138 4.68 24.80 16.31
N ARG A 139 3.65 24.58 17.14
CA ARG A 139 3.27 23.26 17.66
C ARG A 139 2.17 22.65 16.80
N PHE A 140 1.92 21.35 16.95
CA PHE A 140 0.68 20.75 16.47
C PHE A 140 -0.47 21.17 17.40
N GLU A 141 -1.65 21.41 16.84
CA GLU A 141 -2.82 21.80 17.62
C GLU A 141 -3.22 20.64 18.54
N GLY A 142 -3.46 20.95 19.82
CA GLY A 142 -3.82 19.94 20.82
C GLY A 142 -2.66 19.15 21.44
N GLU A 143 -1.42 19.29 20.95
CA GLU A 143 -0.26 18.61 21.53
C GLU A 143 0.61 19.56 22.39
N PRO A 144 0.72 19.32 23.72
CA PRO A 144 1.66 20.05 24.55
C PRO A 144 3.10 19.54 24.33
N GLY A 145 4.05 20.48 24.27
CA GLY A 145 5.48 20.16 24.36
C GLY A 145 6.31 20.66 23.19
N LYS A 146 6.48 19.82 22.17
CA LYS A 146 7.49 20.01 21.11
C LYS A 146 6.94 20.80 19.92
N THR A 147 7.82 21.54 19.27
CA THR A 147 7.55 22.20 17.98
C THR A 147 7.61 21.20 16.83
N LYS A 148 6.99 21.52 15.70
CA LYS A 148 7.02 20.68 14.48
C LYS A 148 8.44 20.36 14.03
N ILE A 149 9.34 21.35 14.09
CA ILE A 149 10.76 21.15 13.75
C ILE A 149 11.46 20.18 14.72
N GLN A 150 11.16 20.23 16.02
CA GLN A 150 11.74 19.30 17.00
C GLN A 150 11.25 17.86 16.77
N ILE A 151 10.00 17.69 16.36
CA ILE A 151 9.44 16.38 16.00
C ILE A 151 10.10 15.87 14.71
N ALA A 152 10.31 16.74 13.72
CA ALA A 152 11.02 16.39 12.49
C ALA A 152 12.48 15.96 12.77
N GLN A 153 13.20 16.70 13.62
CA GLN A 153 14.55 16.32 14.07
C GLN A 153 14.56 14.93 14.71
N GLN A 154 13.62 14.65 15.61
CA GLN A 154 13.52 13.33 16.26
C GLN A 154 13.19 12.21 15.28
N SER A 155 12.35 12.50 14.28
CA SER A 155 12.00 11.56 13.23
C SER A 155 13.21 11.23 12.35
N LEU A 156 14.01 12.24 11.96
CA LEU A 156 15.27 12.03 11.25
C LEU A 156 16.27 11.20 12.06
N LEU A 157 16.42 11.50 13.36
CA LEU A 157 17.31 10.72 14.23
C LEU A 157 16.84 9.29 14.45
N THR A 158 15.53 9.05 14.41
CA THR A 158 14.96 7.71 14.51
C THR A 158 15.19 6.95 13.21
N LEU A 159 14.99 7.61 12.07
CA LEU A 159 15.24 7.04 10.75
C LEU A 159 16.71 6.65 10.58
N LEU A 160 17.64 7.52 10.98
CA LEU A 160 19.08 7.25 10.95
C LEU A 160 19.49 5.99 11.73
N LYS A 161 18.72 5.58 12.74
CA LYS A 161 18.96 4.33 13.49
C LYS A 161 18.42 3.09 12.79
N GLN A 162 17.46 3.25 11.88
CA GLN A 162 16.83 2.15 11.15
C GLN A 162 17.54 1.84 9.83
N LEU A 163 18.31 2.79 9.29
CA LEU A 163 19.06 2.58 8.06
C LEU A 163 20.21 1.57 8.22
N SER A 164 20.35 0.72 7.21
CA SER A 164 21.44 -0.25 7.09
C SER A 164 22.73 0.42 6.60
N PRO A 165 23.92 -0.14 6.87
CA PRO A 165 25.20 0.43 6.43
C PRO A 165 25.37 0.58 4.90
N ASP A 166 24.65 -0.24 4.13
CA ASP A 166 24.70 -0.24 2.65
C ASP A 166 23.71 0.75 2.00
N ASP A 167 22.78 1.29 2.78
CA ASP A 167 21.83 2.30 2.33
C ASP A 167 22.55 3.62 2.04
N ALA A 168 21.94 4.48 1.22
CA ALA A 168 22.39 5.84 1.00
C ALA A 168 21.37 6.85 1.50
N LEU A 169 21.84 7.94 2.10
CA LEU A 169 21.00 9.01 2.63
C LEU A 169 21.45 10.36 2.10
N GLY A 170 20.51 11.16 1.60
CA GLY A 170 20.67 12.59 1.35
C GLY A 170 19.62 13.39 2.13
N ILE A 171 19.98 14.59 2.58
CA ILE A 171 19.06 15.50 3.28
C ILE A 171 19.12 16.88 2.65
N VAL A 172 17.97 17.35 2.16
CA VAL A 172 17.76 18.68 1.60
C VAL A 172 16.81 19.45 2.52
N LEU A 173 17.16 20.68 2.84
CA LEU A 173 16.32 21.59 3.61
C LEU A 173 15.71 22.62 2.67
N PHE A 174 14.49 23.05 2.95
CA PHE A 174 13.91 24.15 2.21
C PHE A 174 13.11 25.11 3.08
N ASN A 175 13.21 26.37 2.70
CA ASN A 175 12.34 27.45 3.15
C ASN A 175 12.05 28.35 1.93
N SER A 176 12.45 29.62 1.93
CA SER A 176 12.50 30.47 0.73
C SER A 176 13.56 30.03 -0.31
N THR A 177 14.54 29.24 0.14
CA THR A 177 15.62 28.64 -0.66
C THR A 177 15.78 27.16 -0.33
N ALA A 178 16.39 26.38 -1.21
CA ALA A 178 16.78 25.01 -0.93
C ALA A 178 18.29 24.93 -0.64
N THR A 179 18.66 24.18 0.38
CA THR A 179 20.05 23.94 0.76
C THR A 179 20.26 22.46 1.05
N VAL A 180 21.41 21.92 0.64
CA VAL A 180 21.78 20.54 0.97
C VAL A 180 22.40 20.54 2.37
N LEU A 181 21.75 19.85 3.31
CA LEU A 181 22.33 19.61 4.63
C LEU A 181 23.36 18.49 4.58
N HIS A 182 23.02 17.43 3.86
CA HIS A 182 23.88 16.27 3.69
C HIS A 182 23.73 15.74 2.24
N PRO A 183 24.82 15.68 1.46
CA PRO A 183 24.78 15.08 0.13
C PRO A 183 24.43 13.59 0.22
N ILE A 184 24.01 12.99 -0.90
CA ILE A 184 23.72 11.56 -0.91
C ILE A 184 24.99 10.75 -0.70
N GLU A 185 25.09 10.08 0.43
CA GLU A 185 26.25 9.27 0.81
C GLU A 185 25.80 7.93 1.41
N LYS A 186 26.63 6.89 1.26
CA LYS A 186 26.39 5.60 1.91
C LYS A 186 26.46 5.75 3.42
N VAL A 187 25.53 5.16 4.14
CA VAL A 187 25.42 5.23 5.61
C VAL A 187 26.67 4.74 6.32
N SER A 188 27.37 3.76 5.74
CA SER A 188 28.69 3.29 6.21
C SER A 188 29.80 4.35 6.15
N SER A 189 29.67 5.34 5.29
CA SER A 189 30.63 6.46 5.12
C SER A 189 30.22 7.72 5.89
N ILE A 190 28.98 7.79 6.36
CA ILE A 190 28.45 8.96 7.09
C ILE A 190 29.03 9.03 8.50
N ASN A 191 29.56 10.19 8.88
CA ASN A 191 29.82 10.53 10.28
C ASN A 191 28.47 10.81 10.99
N LYS A 192 27.92 9.79 11.66
CA LYS A 192 26.58 9.84 12.27
C LYS A 192 26.49 10.86 13.41
N GLU A 193 27.57 11.04 14.15
CA GLU A 193 27.69 11.97 15.26
C GLU A 193 27.60 13.41 14.77
N GLN A 194 28.39 13.75 13.74
CA GLN A 194 28.36 15.06 13.10
C GLN A 194 26.98 15.36 12.50
N LEU A 195 26.42 14.41 11.73
CA LEU A 195 25.11 14.58 11.12
C LEU A 195 24.00 14.76 12.16
N LYS A 196 24.07 14.04 13.29
CA LYS A 196 23.15 14.19 14.41
C LYS A 196 23.22 15.59 15.02
N GLU A 197 24.41 16.13 15.21
CA GLU A 197 24.57 17.50 15.70
C GLU A 197 23.97 18.52 14.73
N ASP A 198 24.21 18.34 13.43
CA ASP A 198 23.71 19.25 12.40
C ASP A 198 22.18 19.22 12.31
N ILE A 199 21.57 18.03 12.44
CA ILE A 199 20.11 17.88 12.55
C ILE A 199 19.58 18.62 13.79
N LEU A 200 20.21 18.48 14.95
CA LEU A 200 19.76 19.14 16.20
C LEU A 200 19.90 20.69 16.15
N LYS A 201 20.81 21.20 15.32
CA LYS A 201 21.01 22.64 15.10
C LYS A 201 19.95 23.27 14.19
N LEU A 202 19.13 22.47 13.48
CA LEU A 202 18.09 23.00 12.59
C LEU A 202 17.13 23.97 13.31
N ARG A 203 16.75 25.04 12.61
CA ARG A 203 15.83 26.07 13.08
C ARG A 203 14.85 26.45 11.98
N ALA A 204 13.61 26.66 12.39
CA ALA A 204 12.57 27.17 11.51
C ALA A 204 12.82 28.65 11.17
N SER A 205 12.85 28.99 9.88
CA SER A 205 13.04 30.35 9.38
C SER A 205 12.53 30.52 7.94
N GLY A 206 12.19 31.74 7.57
CA GLY A 206 11.80 32.08 6.19
C GLY A 206 10.41 31.57 5.77
N GLY A 207 10.15 31.62 4.47
CA GLY A 207 8.90 31.15 3.86
C GLY A 207 8.96 29.70 3.39
N THR A 208 8.08 29.33 2.45
CA THR A 208 7.97 27.96 1.94
C THR A 208 8.02 27.98 0.41
N ASN A 209 9.03 27.35 -0.18
CA ASN A 209 9.20 27.19 -1.63
C ASN A 209 9.56 25.73 -1.95
N ILE A 210 8.52 24.93 -2.15
CA ILE A 210 8.64 23.49 -2.43
C ILE A 210 9.31 23.25 -3.78
N THR A 211 9.04 24.10 -4.79
CA THR A 211 9.56 23.94 -6.15
C THR A 211 11.09 23.96 -6.20
N LYS A 212 11.73 24.76 -5.34
CA LYS A 212 13.20 24.79 -5.25
C LYS A 212 13.79 23.55 -4.60
N ALA A 213 13.01 22.83 -3.80
CA ALA A 213 13.48 21.70 -3.00
C ALA A 213 13.56 20.39 -3.82
N VAL A 214 12.74 20.27 -4.86
CA VAL A 214 12.58 19.05 -5.68
C VAL A 214 13.29 19.18 -7.04
N LYS A 215 13.88 20.34 -7.34
CA LYS A 215 14.56 20.61 -8.60
C LYS A 215 16.01 20.17 -8.58
#